data_AF-A0A0F7VZD9-F1
#
_entry.id   AF-A0A0F7VZD9-F1
#
_cell.length_a   1.000
_cell.length_b   1.000
_cell.length_c   1.000
_cell.angle_alpha   90.00
_cell.angle_beta   90.00
_cell.angle_gamma   90.00
#
_symmetry.space_group_name_H-M   'P 1'
#
loop_
_entity.id
_entity.type
_entity.pdbx_description
1 polymer ?
#
loop_
_entity_poly.entity_id
_entity_poly.type
_entity_poly.pdbx_seq_one_letter_code
_entity_poly.pdbx_strand_id
1 'polypeptide(L)'
;MNAANLLTFFEERFEEVDAYVNLLEELERAAQDGAPRLNGTEYKISAAQQKILYSSLYLQLYNLVEATVSRCVEAITQAAAHAGQWKPYQLSDELHREWVRSIARTHTDMSPENRLKHAMRLSEHIVQQLPVDNFSVEAGGGGNWDDEAIFAMGKRLGCVISITDQTRRAVKANMRDDLGPLKLVKDRRNGLAHGSISFVDCADGVAVDELRRMASSVESYLREVIECFIRHIESHNFLRPNFRPNGGAP
;
A
#
# COMPACT_ATOMS: atom_id res chain seq x y z
N MET A 1 8.06 12.80 -8.69
CA MET A 1 8.62 11.44 -8.75
C MET A 1 8.14 10.81 -10.07
N ASN A 2 9.00 10.18 -10.86
CA ASN A 2 8.55 9.51 -12.09
C ASN A 2 7.82 8.20 -11.72
N ALA A 3 6.76 7.81 -12.44
CA ALA A 3 6.06 6.54 -12.25
C ALA A 3 7.04 5.35 -12.28
N ALA A 4 8.10 5.45 -13.09
CA ALA A 4 9.21 4.50 -13.16
C ALA A 4 9.90 4.20 -11.82
N ASN A 5 9.89 5.15 -10.86
CA ASN A 5 10.54 4.96 -9.56
C ASN A 5 9.68 4.19 -8.55
N LEU A 6 8.40 3.92 -8.86
CA LEU A 6 7.51 3.17 -7.97
C LEU A 6 7.96 1.71 -7.86
N LEU A 7 8.28 1.08 -8.99
CA LEU A 7 8.67 -0.31 -9.03
C LEU A 7 10.05 -0.50 -8.38
N THR A 8 11.02 0.35 -8.70
CA THR A 8 12.36 0.31 -8.08
C THR A 8 12.28 0.43 -6.56
N PHE A 9 11.50 1.39 -6.05
CA PHE A 9 11.31 1.51 -4.60
C PHE A 9 10.68 0.25 -3.99
N PHE A 10 9.66 -0.30 -4.65
CA PHE A 10 9.02 -1.52 -4.17
C PHE A 10 10.00 -2.69 -4.13
N GLU A 11 10.82 -2.87 -5.16
CA GLU A 11 11.83 -3.92 -5.22
C GLU A 11 12.87 -3.76 -4.11
N GLU A 12 13.43 -2.56 -3.91
CA GLU A 12 14.35 -2.27 -2.80
C GLU A 12 13.74 -2.61 -1.43
N ARG A 13 12.47 -2.24 -1.22
CA ARG A 13 11.76 -2.52 0.05
C ARG A 13 11.44 -4.01 0.20
N PHE A 14 11.14 -4.70 -0.89
CA PHE A 14 10.83 -6.12 -0.87
C PHE A 14 12.09 -6.97 -0.69
N GLU A 15 13.24 -6.56 -1.22
CA GLU A 15 14.53 -7.22 -0.99
C GLU A 15 14.86 -7.33 0.50
N GLU A 16 14.52 -6.31 1.30
CA GLU A 16 14.67 -6.37 2.76
C GLU A 16 13.78 -7.45 3.39
N VAL A 17 12.52 -7.55 2.93
CA VAL A 17 11.57 -8.58 3.38
C VAL A 17 12.06 -9.97 2.96
N ASP A 18 12.50 -10.12 1.71
CA ASP A 18 12.99 -11.39 1.19
C ASP A 18 14.24 -11.87 1.94
N ALA A 19 15.20 -10.96 2.18
CA ALA A 19 16.37 -11.23 3.01
C ALA A 19 15.98 -11.69 4.42
N TYR A 20 14.92 -11.11 4.99
CA TYR A 20 14.40 -11.54 6.28
C TYR A 20 13.78 -12.94 6.22
N VAL A 21 12.97 -13.24 5.21
CA VAL A 21 12.38 -14.58 5.04
C VAL A 21 13.48 -15.64 4.82
N ASN A 22 14.51 -15.33 4.01
CA ASN A 22 15.68 -16.20 3.82
C ASN A 22 16.36 -16.53 5.16
N LEU A 23 16.51 -15.54 6.06
CA LEU A 23 17.02 -15.76 7.41
C LEU A 23 16.11 -16.70 8.22
N LEU A 24 14.79 -16.55 8.15
CA LEU A 24 13.85 -17.40 8.87
C LEU A 24 13.91 -18.86 8.38
N GLU A 25 14.09 -19.08 7.08
CA GLU A 25 14.20 -20.42 6.49
C GLU A 25 15.48 -21.14 6.94
N GLU A 26 16.61 -20.44 6.94
CA GLU A 26 17.87 -21.00 7.46
C GLU A 26 17.77 -21.30 8.96
N LEU A 27 17.06 -20.45 9.72
CA LEU A 27 16.81 -20.68 11.14
C LEU A 27 15.94 -21.92 11.39
N GLU A 28 14.89 -22.12 10.60
CA GLU A 28 14.02 -23.31 10.69
C GLU A 28 14.78 -24.57 10.28
N ARG A 29 15.59 -24.52 9.22
CA ARG A 29 16.45 -25.64 8.81
C ARG A 29 17.44 -26.02 9.91
N ALA A 30 18.11 -25.03 10.50
CA ALA A 30 19.02 -25.28 11.62
C ALA A 30 18.31 -25.85 12.85
N ALA A 31 17.02 -25.51 13.05
CA ALA A 31 16.24 -26.01 14.17
C ALA A 31 15.89 -27.51 14.07
N GLN A 32 15.95 -28.09 12.86
CA GLN A 32 15.72 -29.52 12.64
C GLN A 32 16.80 -30.40 13.30
N ASP A 33 18.03 -29.91 13.38
CA ASP A 33 19.17 -30.59 14.03
C ASP A 33 19.29 -30.25 15.54
N GLY A 34 18.30 -29.57 16.10
CA GLY A 34 18.25 -29.09 17.48
C GLY A 34 18.28 -27.56 17.58
N ALA A 35 18.25 -27.02 18.79
CA ALA A 35 18.16 -25.57 19.00
C ALA A 35 19.34 -24.82 18.30
N PRO A 36 19.07 -23.91 17.35
CA PRO A 36 20.11 -23.19 16.61
C PRO A 36 21.02 -22.41 17.56
N ARG A 37 22.31 -22.30 17.21
CA ARG A 37 23.31 -21.61 18.04
C ARG A 37 24.01 -20.51 17.27
N LEU A 38 24.34 -19.42 17.96
CA LEU A 38 25.23 -18.40 17.40
C LEU A 38 26.67 -18.90 17.46
N ASN A 39 27.33 -18.92 16.30
CA ASN A 39 28.70 -19.39 16.17
C ASN A 39 29.65 -18.65 17.13
N GLY A 40 30.56 -19.37 17.76
CA GLY A 40 31.47 -18.83 18.77
C GLY A 40 30.84 -18.58 20.15
N THR A 41 29.59 -19.02 20.38
CA THR A 41 28.92 -18.87 21.68
C THR A 41 28.16 -20.15 22.08
N GLU A 42 27.89 -20.31 23.38
CA GLU A 42 26.94 -21.32 23.89
C GLU A 42 25.48 -20.85 23.80
N TYR A 43 25.22 -19.70 23.17
CA TYR A 43 23.89 -19.11 23.11
C TYR A 43 23.00 -19.89 22.13
N LYS A 44 21.91 -20.46 22.67
CA LYS A 44 20.88 -21.15 21.90
C LYS A 44 19.73 -20.21 21.61
N ILE A 45 19.33 -20.12 20.35
CA ILE A 45 18.12 -19.41 19.94
C ILE A 45 16.93 -20.25 20.39
N SER A 46 16.21 -19.75 21.40
CA SER A 46 15.07 -20.43 21.97
C SER A 46 13.87 -20.44 21.01
N ALA A 47 12.95 -21.40 21.19
CA ALA A 47 11.70 -21.44 20.42
C ALA A 47 10.88 -20.13 20.56
N ALA A 48 10.89 -19.50 21.74
CA ALA A 48 10.23 -18.22 21.94
C ALA A 48 10.87 -17.11 21.06
N GLN A 49 12.20 -17.09 20.94
CA GLN A 49 12.89 -16.13 20.07
C GLN A 49 12.62 -16.39 18.59
N GLN A 50 12.54 -17.65 18.17
CA GLN A 50 12.16 -18.00 16.80
C GLN A 50 10.75 -17.47 16.49
N LYS A 51 9.78 -17.68 17.39
CA LYS A 51 8.42 -17.13 17.25
C LYS A 51 8.39 -15.60 17.21
N ILE A 52 9.25 -14.93 18.00
CA ILE A 52 9.40 -13.46 17.95
C ILE A 52 9.92 -13.01 16.58
N LEU A 53 10.87 -13.74 16.00
CA LEU A 53 11.37 -13.45 14.65
C LEU A 53 10.27 -13.69 13.60
N TYR A 54 9.57 -14.83 13.65
CA TYR A 54 8.50 -15.16 12.72
C TYR A 54 7.38 -14.10 12.71
N SER A 55 6.93 -13.70 13.88
CA SER A 55 5.89 -12.67 14.02
C SER A 55 6.33 -11.28 13.55
N SER A 56 7.63 -10.98 13.54
CA SER A 56 8.15 -9.71 13.05
C SER A 56 7.97 -9.54 11.54
N LEU A 57 7.84 -10.63 10.78
CA LEU A 57 7.56 -10.56 9.34
C LEU A 57 6.21 -9.87 9.04
N TYR A 58 5.19 -10.07 9.88
CA TYR A 58 3.90 -9.41 9.69
C TYR A 58 4.02 -7.87 9.73
N LEU A 59 4.91 -7.36 10.58
CA LEU A 59 5.18 -5.92 10.66
C LEU A 59 5.89 -5.41 9.40
N GLN A 60 6.88 -6.15 8.92
CA GLN A 60 7.64 -5.80 7.71
C GLN A 60 6.75 -5.83 6.46
N LEU A 61 5.97 -6.90 6.28
CA LEU A 61 5.03 -7.02 5.17
C LEU A 61 3.98 -5.92 5.21
N TYR A 62 3.46 -5.58 6.38
CA TYR A 62 2.50 -4.49 6.48
C TYR A 62 3.11 -3.15 6.11
N ASN A 63 4.32 -2.87 6.60
CA ASN A 63 5.04 -1.64 6.25
C ASN A 63 5.28 -1.55 4.73
N LEU A 64 5.64 -2.66 4.09
CA LEU A 64 5.76 -2.75 2.63
C LEU A 64 4.44 -2.39 1.94
N VAL A 65 3.32 -3.00 2.36
CA VAL A 65 1.98 -2.70 1.81
C VAL A 65 1.65 -1.22 1.97
N GLU A 66 1.75 -0.68 3.18
CA GLU A 66 1.39 0.71 3.50
C GLU A 66 2.26 1.72 2.73
N ALA A 67 3.57 1.51 2.69
CA ALA A 67 4.49 2.38 1.95
C ALA A 67 4.23 2.34 0.44
N THR A 68 3.97 1.15 -0.10
CA THR A 68 3.67 0.95 -1.52
C THR A 68 2.39 1.67 -1.93
N VAL A 69 1.31 1.47 -1.19
CA VAL A 69 0.01 2.07 -1.51
C VAL A 69 0.09 3.59 -1.37
N SER A 70 0.71 4.09 -0.29
CA SER A 70 0.88 5.54 -0.08
C SER A 70 1.62 6.19 -1.25
N ARG A 71 2.71 5.57 -1.72
CA ARG A 71 3.46 6.06 -2.88
C ARG A 71 2.68 5.98 -4.19
N CYS A 72 1.89 4.93 -4.41
CA CYS A 72 1.03 4.84 -5.58
C CYS A 72 0.01 5.99 -5.63
N VAL A 73 -0.61 6.31 -4.48
CA VAL A 73 -1.53 7.43 -4.34
C VAL A 73 -0.82 8.77 -4.59
N GLU A 74 0.34 8.98 -3.97
CA GLU A 74 1.16 10.19 -4.15
C GLU A 74 1.61 10.38 -5.61
N ALA A 75 1.94 9.31 -6.31
CA ALA A 75 2.37 9.39 -7.71
C ALA A 75 1.26 9.93 -8.62
N ILE A 76 0.00 9.53 -8.39
CA ILE A 76 -1.14 10.08 -9.13
C ILE A 76 -1.33 11.57 -8.83
N THR A 77 -1.28 11.98 -7.55
CA THR A 77 -1.48 13.41 -7.21
C THR A 77 -0.33 14.28 -7.73
N GLN A 78 0.90 13.78 -7.70
CA GLN A 78 2.06 14.45 -8.29
C GLN A 78 1.95 14.56 -9.82
N ALA A 79 1.46 13.52 -10.51
CA ALA A 79 1.22 13.58 -11.95
C ALA A 79 0.13 14.61 -12.31
N ALA A 80 -0.93 14.70 -11.52
CA ALA A 80 -1.99 15.69 -11.72
C ALA A 80 -1.56 17.12 -11.39
N ALA A 81 -0.67 17.32 -10.42
CA ALA A 81 -0.12 18.62 -10.06
C ALA A 81 1.13 19.00 -10.89
N HIS A 82 1.54 18.17 -11.85
CA HIS A 82 2.83 18.28 -12.54
C HIS A 82 3.03 19.66 -13.17
N ALA A 83 3.93 20.46 -12.60
CA ALA A 83 4.37 21.77 -13.09
C ALA A 83 3.23 22.73 -13.52
N GLY A 84 2.06 22.62 -12.90
CA GLY A 84 0.88 23.43 -13.24
C GLY A 84 0.33 23.17 -14.65
N GLN A 85 0.60 22.01 -15.23
CA GLN A 85 0.22 21.64 -16.60
C GLN A 85 -1.29 21.46 -16.75
N TRP A 86 -1.98 21.01 -15.70
CA TRP A 86 -3.38 20.62 -15.73
C TRP A 86 -4.24 21.57 -14.91
N LYS A 87 -5.48 21.77 -15.37
CA LYS A 87 -6.53 22.52 -14.66
C LYS A 87 -7.57 21.55 -14.07
N PRO A 88 -8.25 21.91 -12.97
CA PRO A 88 -9.18 20.99 -12.29
C PRO A 88 -10.26 20.38 -13.20
N TYR A 89 -10.81 21.14 -14.15
CA TYR A 89 -11.85 20.65 -15.05
C TYR A 89 -11.36 19.57 -16.03
N GLN A 90 -10.04 19.40 -16.18
CA GLN A 90 -9.43 18.40 -17.07
C GLN A 90 -9.26 17.05 -16.37
N LEU A 91 -9.30 17.02 -15.04
CA LEU A 91 -9.18 15.80 -14.26
C LEU A 91 -10.39 14.87 -14.49
N SER A 92 -10.14 13.57 -14.40
CA SER A 92 -11.19 12.55 -14.27
C SER A 92 -12.16 12.90 -13.13
N ASP A 93 -13.40 12.45 -13.21
CA ASP A 93 -14.41 12.80 -12.20
C ASP A 93 -14.03 12.29 -10.81
N GLU A 94 -13.39 11.12 -10.75
CA GLU A 94 -12.84 10.51 -9.55
C GLU A 94 -11.76 11.40 -8.92
N LEU A 95 -10.71 11.74 -9.68
CA LEU A 95 -9.60 12.53 -9.14
C LEU A 95 -10.02 13.99 -8.87
N HIS A 96 -10.91 14.55 -9.69
CA HIS A 96 -11.47 15.88 -9.45
C HIS A 96 -12.21 15.93 -8.11
N ARG A 97 -12.98 14.88 -7.78
CA ARG A 97 -13.65 14.78 -6.47
C ARG A 97 -12.65 14.76 -5.31
N GLU A 98 -11.52 14.06 -5.47
CA GLU A 98 -10.47 14.05 -4.44
C GLU A 98 -9.76 15.39 -4.30
N TRP A 99 -9.47 16.06 -5.42
CA TRP A 99 -8.93 17.42 -5.41
C TRP A 99 -9.88 18.40 -4.70
N VAL A 100 -11.18 18.37 -5.01
CA VAL A 100 -12.20 19.18 -4.31
C VAL A 100 -12.22 18.84 -2.82
N ARG A 101 -12.21 17.55 -2.45
CA ARG A 101 -12.19 17.12 -1.04
C ARG A 101 -10.97 17.66 -0.29
N SER A 102 -9.82 17.71 -0.96
CA SER A 102 -8.57 18.21 -0.39
C SER A 102 -8.60 19.74 -0.19
N ILE A 103 -8.97 20.50 -1.23
CA ILE A 103 -8.95 21.97 -1.18
C ILE A 103 -10.08 22.56 -0.31
N ALA A 104 -11.27 21.96 -0.38
CA ALA A 104 -12.44 22.38 0.38
C ALA A 104 -12.53 21.73 1.78
N ARG A 105 -11.62 20.79 2.09
CA ARG A 105 -11.49 20.14 3.41
C ARG A 105 -12.81 19.52 3.89
N THR A 106 -13.55 18.90 2.97
CA THR A 106 -14.92 18.40 3.22
C THR A 106 -14.99 17.21 4.18
N HIS A 107 -13.85 16.66 4.57
CA HIS A 107 -13.68 15.51 5.46
C HIS A 107 -13.28 15.91 6.89
N THR A 108 -13.08 17.21 7.16
CA THR A 108 -12.66 17.70 8.48
C THR A 108 -13.77 18.51 9.14
N ASP A 109 -13.93 18.34 10.45
CA ASP A 109 -14.77 19.23 11.24
C ASP A 109 -14.13 20.60 11.36
N MET A 110 -14.87 21.61 10.90
CA MET A 110 -14.40 23.00 10.82
C MET A 110 -15.47 23.98 11.32
N SER A 111 -15.01 25.09 11.90
CA SER A 111 -15.86 26.24 12.22
C SER A 111 -16.47 26.86 10.95
N PRO A 112 -17.59 27.60 11.06
CA PRO A 112 -18.20 28.28 9.92
C PRO A 112 -17.23 29.19 9.15
N GLU A 113 -16.37 29.93 9.86
CA GLU A 113 -15.37 30.82 9.26
C GLU A 113 -14.31 30.05 8.45
N ASN A 114 -13.80 28.94 8.99
CA ASN A 114 -12.85 28.09 8.25
C ASN A 114 -13.51 27.43 7.03
N ARG A 115 -14.77 26.99 7.14
CA ARG A 115 -15.52 26.47 5.98
C ARG A 115 -15.63 27.52 4.88
N LEU A 116 -16.00 28.76 5.23
CA LEU A 116 -16.10 29.87 4.28
C LEU A 116 -14.75 30.16 3.62
N LYS A 117 -13.66 30.19 4.41
CA LYS A 117 -12.30 30.38 3.89
C LYS A 117 -11.92 29.36 2.82
N HIS A 118 -12.19 28.08 3.07
CA HIS A 118 -11.90 27.01 2.10
C HIS A 118 -12.82 27.07 0.87
N ALA A 119 -14.10 27.44 1.04
CA ALA A 119 -15.02 27.66 -0.07
C ALA A 119 -14.59 28.83 -0.96
N MET A 120 -14.14 29.95 -0.37
CA MET A 120 -13.59 31.08 -1.11
C MET A 120 -12.32 30.69 -1.88
N ARG A 121 -11.42 29.91 -1.28
CA ARG A 121 -10.22 29.41 -1.96
C ARG A 121 -10.57 28.53 -3.17
N LEU A 122 -11.53 27.60 -3.02
CA LEU A 122 -12.01 26.79 -4.14
C LEU A 122 -12.64 27.68 -5.23
N SER A 123 -13.47 28.64 -4.84
CA SER A 123 -14.11 29.58 -5.77
C SER A 123 -13.07 30.40 -6.55
N GLU A 124 -12.04 30.91 -5.87
CA GLU A 124 -10.95 31.65 -6.51
C GLU A 124 -10.22 30.79 -7.54
N HIS A 125 -9.90 29.54 -7.18
CA HIS A 125 -9.22 28.60 -8.06
C HIS A 125 -10.02 28.32 -9.34
N ILE A 126 -11.34 28.17 -9.22
CA ILE A 126 -12.24 27.95 -10.37
C ILE A 126 -12.37 29.23 -11.21
N VAL A 127 -12.62 30.38 -10.59
CA VAL A 127 -12.85 31.65 -11.29
C VAL A 127 -11.60 32.11 -12.04
N GLN A 128 -10.43 32.01 -11.41
CA GLN A 128 -9.15 32.36 -12.02
C GLN A 128 -8.58 31.27 -12.92
N GLN A 129 -9.26 30.11 -13.01
CA GLN A 129 -8.80 28.93 -13.75
C GLN A 129 -7.36 28.53 -13.44
N LEU A 130 -7.01 28.55 -12.15
CA LEU A 130 -5.69 28.19 -11.68
C LEU A 130 -5.39 26.72 -12.00
N PRO A 131 -4.10 26.37 -12.19
CA PRO A 131 -3.70 24.99 -12.38
C PRO A 131 -3.82 24.20 -11.07
N VAL A 132 -3.91 22.88 -11.18
CA VAL A 132 -3.95 21.97 -10.04
C VAL A 132 -2.67 22.10 -9.22
N ASP A 133 -2.80 22.62 -8.00
CA ASP A 133 -1.74 22.64 -7.01
C ASP A 133 -1.54 21.27 -6.37
N ASN A 134 -0.40 21.09 -5.69
CA ASN A 134 -0.15 19.90 -4.86
C ASN A 134 -1.30 19.67 -3.86
N PHE A 135 -1.83 18.46 -3.87
CA PHE A 135 -2.86 18.01 -2.94
C PHE A 135 -2.58 16.58 -2.47
N SER A 136 -3.08 16.27 -1.28
CA SER A 136 -3.03 14.91 -0.73
C SER A 136 -4.40 14.26 -0.81
N VAL A 137 -4.39 12.95 -1.02
CA VAL A 137 -5.56 12.09 -0.85
C VAL A 137 -5.34 11.30 0.43
N GLU A 138 -6.22 11.51 1.40
CA GLU A 138 -6.14 10.74 2.64
C GLU A 138 -6.36 9.26 2.35
N ALA A 139 -5.42 8.44 2.82
CA ALA A 139 -5.57 7.01 2.94
C ALA A 139 -6.85 6.72 3.73
N GLY A 140 -7.87 6.17 3.05
CA GLY A 140 -9.10 5.78 3.73
C GLY A 140 -8.80 4.68 4.76
N GLY A 141 -9.50 4.68 5.90
CA GLY A 141 -9.43 3.57 6.87
C GLY A 141 -8.31 3.65 7.91
N GLY A 142 -7.64 4.79 8.08
CA GLY A 142 -6.66 4.99 9.17
C GLY A 142 -5.38 4.14 9.02
N GLY A 143 -4.97 3.89 7.78
CA GLY A 143 -3.79 3.08 7.45
C GLY A 143 -4.05 1.58 7.33
N ASN A 144 -5.27 1.09 7.60
CA ASN A 144 -5.65 -0.33 7.59
C ASN A 144 -5.75 -0.96 6.18
N TRP A 145 -4.61 -1.18 5.54
CA TRP A 145 -4.56 -1.74 4.19
C TRP A 145 -4.76 -3.26 4.13
N ASP A 146 -5.72 -3.69 3.31
CA ASP A 146 -5.85 -5.03 2.75
C ASP A 146 -6.20 -4.92 1.25
N ASP A 147 -6.41 -6.04 0.57
CA ASP A 147 -6.68 -6.07 -0.86
C ASP A 147 -8.00 -5.37 -1.25
N GLU A 148 -9.01 -5.40 -0.37
CA GLU A 148 -10.29 -4.72 -0.58
C GLU A 148 -10.14 -3.20 -0.44
N ALA A 149 -9.42 -2.74 0.58
CA ALA A 149 -9.11 -1.33 0.79
C ALA A 149 -8.28 -0.75 -0.36
N ILE A 150 -7.30 -1.52 -0.86
CA ILE A 150 -6.48 -1.13 -2.01
C ILE A 150 -7.34 -1.02 -3.27
N PHE A 151 -8.23 -1.98 -3.52
CA PHE A 151 -9.17 -1.92 -4.65
C PHE A 151 -10.11 -0.72 -4.56
N ALA A 152 -10.64 -0.45 -3.37
CA ALA A 152 -11.50 0.71 -3.10
C ALA A 152 -10.75 2.03 -3.34
N MET A 153 -9.47 2.11 -2.96
CA MET A 153 -8.63 3.29 -3.22
C MET A 153 -8.38 3.48 -4.72
N GLY A 154 -8.04 2.41 -5.45
CA GLY A 154 -7.90 2.47 -6.91
C GLY A 154 -9.16 3.04 -7.58
N LYS A 155 -10.33 2.48 -7.24
CA LYS A 155 -11.63 2.98 -7.73
C LYS A 155 -11.87 4.44 -7.36
N ARG A 156 -11.54 4.86 -6.14
CA ARG A 156 -11.69 6.24 -5.66
C ARG A 156 -10.83 7.24 -6.43
N LEU A 157 -9.70 6.78 -6.98
CA LEU A 157 -8.78 7.57 -7.80
C LEU A 157 -9.03 7.45 -9.31
N GLY A 158 -10.00 6.61 -9.74
CA GLY A 158 -10.23 6.30 -11.15
C GLY A 158 -9.20 5.33 -11.76
N CYS A 159 -8.35 4.72 -10.93
CA CYS A 159 -7.38 3.71 -11.34
C CYS A 159 -8.03 2.31 -11.28
N VAL A 160 -8.23 1.70 -12.45
CA VAL A 160 -8.75 0.33 -12.54
C VAL A 160 -7.64 -0.66 -12.20
N ILE A 161 -7.74 -1.30 -11.05
CA ILE A 161 -6.82 -2.34 -10.62
C ILE A 161 -7.24 -3.66 -11.27
N SER A 162 -6.42 -4.16 -12.18
CA SER A 162 -6.64 -5.41 -12.89
C SER A 162 -5.48 -6.35 -12.64
N ILE A 163 -5.73 -7.36 -11.80
CA ILE A 163 -4.76 -8.40 -11.46
C ILE A 163 -5.09 -9.71 -12.17
N THR A 164 -4.08 -10.55 -12.37
CA THR A 164 -4.19 -11.88 -12.96
C THR A 164 -5.03 -12.83 -12.08
N ASP A 165 -5.66 -13.83 -12.71
CA ASP A 165 -6.44 -14.84 -11.98
C ASP A 165 -5.57 -15.68 -11.04
N GLN A 166 -4.28 -15.82 -11.35
CA GLN A 166 -3.31 -16.47 -10.46
C GLN A 166 -3.14 -15.66 -9.18
N THR A 167 -2.80 -14.37 -9.30
CA THR A 167 -2.60 -13.47 -8.16
C THR A 167 -3.88 -13.28 -7.35
N ARG A 168 -5.03 -13.14 -8.02
CA ARG A 168 -6.34 -13.07 -7.35
C ARG A 168 -6.62 -14.31 -6.51
N ARG A 169 -6.36 -15.51 -7.04
CA ARG A 169 -6.55 -16.77 -6.30
C ARG A 169 -5.59 -16.87 -5.13
N ALA A 170 -4.33 -16.46 -5.29
CA ALA A 170 -3.35 -16.46 -4.20
C ALA A 170 -3.77 -15.55 -3.03
N VAL A 171 -4.24 -14.33 -3.32
CA VAL A 171 -4.65 -13.35 -2.28
C VAL A 171 -5.98 -13.71 -1.62
N LYS A 172 -6.85 -14.47 -2.29
CA LYS A 172 -8.12 -14.94 -1.72
C LYS A 172 -8.03 -16.35 -1.13
N ALA A 173 -6.92 -17.06 -1.32
CA ALA A 173 -6.71 -18.36 -0.71
C ALA A 173 -6.65 -18.22 0.81
N ASN A 174 -7.42 -19.05 1.51
CA ASN A 174 -7.36 -19.12 2.96
C ASN A 174 -5.98 -19.62 3.39
N MET A 175 -5.28 -18.81 4.19
CA MET A 175 -4.02 -19.20 4.80
C MET A 175 -4.23 -19.65 6.24
N ARG A 176 -4.77 -18.76 7.07
CA ARG A 176 -4.97 -18.99 8.50
C ARG A 176 -6.14 -18.16 9.01
N ASP A 177 -6.88 -18.68 9.98
CA ASP A 177 -8.05 -18.04 10.59
C ASP A 177 -9.10 -17.57 9.57
N ASP A 178 -9.24 -18.30 8.46
CA ASP A 178 -10.12 -17.94 7.35
C ASP A 178 -9.76 -16.60 6.68
N LEU A 179 -8.50 -16.17 6.82
CA LEU A 179 -7.95 -14.96 6.23
C LEU A 179 -7.00 -15.29 5.07
N GLY A 180 -7.13 -14.51 4.00
CA GLY A 180 -6.12 -14.45 2.94
C GLY A 180 -4.87 -13.66 3.35
N PRO A 181 -3.78 -13.73 2.58
CA PRO A 181 -2.47 -13.16 2.93
C PRO A 181 -2.52 -11.70 3.44
N LEU A 182 -3.12 -10.79 2.67
CA LEU A 182 -3.14 -9.36 3.01
C LEU A 182 -3.97 -9.07 4.27
N LYS A 183 -5.10 -9.77 4.42
CA LYS A 183 -5.98 -9.61 5.59
C LYS A 183 -5.33 -10.19 6.84
N LEU A 184 -4.62 -11.31 6.72
CA LEU A 184 -3.85 -11.91 7.79
C LEU A 184 -2.71 -10.99 8.24
N VAL A 185 -1.93 -10.43 7.30
CA VAL A 185 -0.86 -9.46 7.60
C VAL A 185 -1.41 -8.25 8.36
N LYS A 186 -2.53 -7.67 7.90
CA LYS A 186 -3.21 -6.57 8.58
C LYS A 186 -3.66 -6.96 9.99
N ASP A 187 -4.33 -8.09 10.12
CA ASP A 187 -4.86 -8.58 11.40
C ASP A 187 -3.74 -8.77 12.43
N ARG A 188 -2.67 -9.49 12.05
CA ARG A 188 -1.52 -9.73 12.92
C ARG A 188 -0.76 -8.47 13.29
N ARG A 189 -0.52 -7.57 12.33
CA ARG A 189 0.09 -6.27 12.61
C ARG A 189 -0.75 -5.48 13.61
N ASN A 190 -2.08 -5.45 13.44
CA ASN A 190 -2.97 -4.70 14.33
C ASN A 190 -2.99 -5.30 15.73
N GLY A 191 -3.05 -6.63 15.84
CA GLY A 191 -3.02 -7.30 17.13
C GLY A 191 -1.72 -7.02 17.89
N LEU A 192 -0.57 -7.08 17.19
CA LEU A 192 0.73 -6.75 17.77
C LEU A 192 0.82 -5.26 18.18
N ALA A 193 0.39 -4.35 17.31
CA ALA A 193 0.48 -2.90 17.55
C ALA A 193 -0.43 -2.42 18.68
N HIS A 194 -1.62 -3.00 18.82
CA HIS A 194 -2.53 -2.70 19.92
C HIS A 194 -2.21 -3.48 21.20
N GLY A 195 -1.28 -4.44 21.15
CA GLY A 195 -0.90 -5.28 22.29
C GLY A 195 -1.96 -6.32 22.68
N SER A 196 -2.88 -6.65 21.78
CA SER A 196 -3.92 -7.67 22.05
C SER A 196 -3.40 -9.10 21.89
N ILE A 197 -2.26 -9.29 21.21
CA ILE A 197 -1.52 -10.55 21.11
C ILE A 197 -0.03 -10.28 21.33
N SER A 198 0.69 -11.22 21.94
CA SER A 198 2.16 -11.14 22.02
C SER A 198 2.82 -11.65 20.73
N PHE A 199 4.10 -11.33 20.54
CA PHE A 199 4.90 -11.87 19.42
C PHE A 199 4.96 -13.41 19.42
N VAL A 200 5.01 -14.02 20.61
CA VAL A 200 5.05 -15.48 20.75
C VAL A 200 3.71 -16.10 20.36
N ASP A 201 2.60 -15.52 20.81
CA ASP A 201 1.25 -16.01 20.49
C ASP A 201 0.93 -15.81 19.01
N CYS A 202 1.37 -14.69 18.43
CA CYS A 202 1.15 -14.34 17.02
C CYS A 202 1.73 -15.40 16.05
N ALA A 203 2.90 -15.95 16.38
CA ALA A 203 3.57 -16.97 15.57
C ALA A 203 3.33 -18.41 16.05
N ASP A 204 2.34 -18.64 16.93
CA ASP A 204 2.09 -19.98 17.45
C ASP A 204 1.54 -20.92 16.37
N GLY A 205 2.22 -22.04 16.17
CA GLY A 205 1.91 -23.03 15.13
C GLY A 205 2.09 -22.53 13.69
N VAL A 206 2.83 -21.44 13.49
CA VAL A 206 3.16 -20.92 12.14
C VAL A 206 4.44 -21.59 11.64
N ALA A 207 4.42 -22.09 10.40
CA ALA A 207 5.59 -22.65 9.72
C ALA A 207 6.27 -21.59 8.83
N VAL A 208 7.60 -21.65 8.64
CA VAL A 208 8.28 -20.66 7.79
C VAL A 208 7.87 -20.76 6.32
N ASP A 209 7.59 -21.96 5.82
CA ASP A 209 7.02 -22.14 4.48
C ASP A 209 5.70 -21.38 4.29
N GLU A 210 4.89 -21.24 5.34
CA GLU A 210 3.66 -20.44 5.31
C GLU A 210 3.98 -18.95 5.19
N LEU A 211 4.96 -18.47 5.96
CA LEU A 211 5.46 -17.09 5.91
C LEU A 211 6.03 -16.74 4.53
N ARG A 212 6.79 -17.65 3.91
CA ARG A 212 7.29 -17.50 2.54
C ARG A 212 6.16 -17.36 1.53
N ARG A 213 5.18 -18.28 1.56
CA ARG A 213 4.01 -18.22 0.66
C ARG A 213 3.22 -16.93 0.84
N MET A 214 3.08 -16.45 2.08
CA MET A 214 2.43 -15.18 2.38
C MET A 214 3.21 -14.00 1.78
N ALA A 215 4.52 -13.96 1.98
CA ALA A 215 5.39 -12.91 1.42
C ALA A 215 5.32 -12.87 -0.11
N SER A 216 5.43 -14.02 -0.79
CA SER A 216 5.32 -14.10 -2.25
C SER A 216 3.93 -13.72 -2.78
N SER A 217 2.86 -14.03 -2.04
CA SER A 217 1.49 -13.64 -2.41
C SER A 217 1.29 -12.13 -2.28
N VAL A 218 1.81 -11.52 -1.20
CA VAL A 218 1.81 -10.06 -1.01
C VAL A 218 2.64 -9.39 -2.10
N GLU A 219 3.82 -9.91 -2.41
CA GLU A 219 4.71 -9.38 -3.44
C GLU A 219 4.03 -9.35 -4.81
N SER A 220 3.55 -10.49 -5.28
CA SER A 220 2.93 -10.64 -6.60
C SER A 220 1.74 -9.69 -6.75
N TYR A 221 0.93 -9.57 -5.70
CA TYR A 221 -0.21 -8.65 -5.67
C TYR A 221 0.22 -7.20 -5.75
N LEU A 222 1.16 -6.77 -4.91
CA LEU A 222 1.62 -5.38 -4.89
C LEU A 222 2.29 -4.99 -6.21
N ARG A 223 3.07 -5.89 -6.81
CA ARG A 223 3.72 -5.67 -8.12
C ARG A 223 2.68 -5.39 -9.22
N GLU A 224 1.67 -6.23 -9.34
CA GLU A 224 0.60 -6.03 -10.34
C GLU A 224 -0.24 -4.76 -10.05
N VAL A 225 -0.45 -4.42 -8.78
CA VAL A 225 -1.10 -3.15 -8.39
C VAL A 225 -0.25 -1.97 -8.84
N ILE A 226 1.04 -1.95 -8.55
CA ILE A 226 1.97 -0.88 -8.97
C ILE A 226 1.92 -0.71 -10.48
N GLU A 227 1.96 -1.79 -11.25
CA GLU A 227 1.86 -1.75 -12.71
C GLU A 227 0.55 -1.14 -13.20
N CYS A 228 -0.57 -1.35 -12.50
CA CYS A 228 -1.83 -0.68 -12.81
C CYS A 228 -1.72 0.85 -12.59
N PHE A 229 -1.12 1.29 -11.48
CA PHE A 229 -0.90 2.71 -11.20
C PHE A 229 0.05 3.36 -12.19
N ILE A 230 1.16 2.70 -12.54
CA ILE A 230 2.11 3.17 -13.56
C ILE A 230 1.39 3.37 -14.89
N ARG A 231 0.68 2.33 -15.38
CA ARG A 231 -0.09 2.43 -16.63
C ARG A 231 -1.13 3.54 -16.58
N HIS A 232 -1.82 3.71 -15.45
CA HIS A 232 -2.82 4.78 -15.28
C HIS A 232 -2.20 6.19 -15.39
N ILE A 233 -1.00 6.38 -14.84
CA ILE A 233 -0.27 7.65 -14.92
C ILE A 233 0.25 7.89 -16.35
N GLU A 234 0.92 6.91 -16.95
CA GLU A 234 1.53 7.05 -18.29
C GLU A 234 0.49 7.28 -19.39
N SER A 235 -0.66 6.61 -19.32
CA SER A 235 -1.80 6.81 -20.22
C SER A 235 -2.59 8.09 -19.94
N HIS A 236 -2.22 8.85 -18.91
CA HIS A 236 -2.94 10.04 -18.46
C HIS A 236 -4.42 9.76 -18.13
N ASN A 237 -4.73 8.55 -17.67
CA ASN A 237 -6.09 8.14 -17.34
C ASN A 237 -6.68 8.91 -16.14
N PHE A 238 -5.83 9.62 -15.39
CA PHE A 238 -6.24 10.59 -14.38
C PHE A 238 -6.90 11.85 -14.96
N LEU A 239 -6.85 12.05 -16.28
CA LEU A 239 -7.54 13.10 -17.03
C LEU A 239 -8.77 12.55 -17.78
N ARG A 240 -9.73 13.43 -18.07
CA ARG A 240 -10.83 13.11 -18.99
C ARG A 240 -10.29 12.82 -20.38
N PRO A 241 -10.93 11.91 -21.17
CA PRO A 241 -10.42 11.48 -22.47
C PRO A 241 -10.02 12.62 -23.41
N ASN A 242 -10.83 13.68 -23.49
CA ASN A 242 -10.61 14.81 -24.40
C ASN A 242 -9.39 15.69 -24.05
N PHE A 243 -8.82 15.55 -22.85
CA PHE A 243 -7.66 16.32 -22.40
C PHE A 243 -6.38 15.49 -22.33
N ARG A 244 -6.43 14.20 -22.66
CA ARG A 244 -5.24 13.34 -22.67
C ARG A 244 -4.34 13.71 -23.85
N PRO A 245 -3.02 13.82 -23.66
CA PRO A 245 -2.07 14.10 -24.74
C PRO A 245 -2.17 13.14 -25.93
N ASN A 246 -2.57 11.89 -25.68
CA ASN A 246 -2.69 10.84 -26.71
C ASN A 246 -4.06 10.85 -27.44
N GLY A 247 -4.88 11.90 -27.27
CA GLY A 247 -6.18 12.01 -27.94
C GLY A 247 -7.25 11.03 -27.44
N GLY A 248 -7.10 10.50 -26.21
CA GLY A 248 -8.09 9.62 -25.59
C GLY A 248 -8.00 8.13 -25.97
N ALA A 249 -6.97 7.73 -26.74
CA ALA A 249 -6.69 6.31 -26.96
C ALA A 249 -6.30 5.64 -25.62
N PRO A 250 -6.90 4.48 -25.26
CA PRO A 250 -6.59 3.76 -24.03
C PRO A 250 -5.16 3.20 -24.01
#